data_AF-A0A7C7G0G6-F1
#
_entry.id   AF-A0A7C7G0G6-F1
#
_cell.length_a   1.000
_cell.length_b   1.000
_cell.length_c   1.000
_cell.angle_alpha   90.00
_cell.angle_beta   90.00
_cell.angle_gamma   90.00
#
_symmetry.space_group_name_H-M   'P 1'
#
loop_
_entity.id
_entity.type
_entity.pdbx_description
1 polymer ?
#
loop_
_entity_poly.entity_id
_entity_poly.type
_entity_poly.pdbx_seq_one_letter_code
_entity_poly.pdbx_strand_id
1 'polypeptide(L)'
;MEEKNTQSVRTNSIEPFDLINLQLKRLIAFIETQYVFAKSKGIPRSKLFYKSIIEQFQLSEMTVSSETKLLTVGDAFQLYIDEANKNGIRLAPMTIRTISYSFNHIKYLRMHTILISELDMDWYYEFIKRSEQSGRNGEPLSMNYISTHIKKIKRVLRYAEDKDHAVNSSYKSTSFKAPQETASEIYLNEEELSQIRALELSHEQHSLALTRDLFMIGAYSGLRVSDYNRLTNDNLHTHNGSEMLEVRCQLFTSIDKSSYGRYLWSFRSCYISTICYP
;
A
#
# COMPACT_ATOMS: atom_id res chain seq x y z
N MET A 1 38.13 -22.04 48.61
CA MET A 1 37.32 -21.29 47.63
C MET A 1 38.30 -20.69 46.65
N GLU A 2 38.48 -21.34 45.50
CA GLU A 2 39.45 -20.91 44.49
C GLU A 2 38.77 -19.82 43.66
N GLU A 3 39.24 -18.57 43.77
CA GLU A 3 38.79 -17.45 42.95
C GLU A 3 39.12 -17.76 41.49
N LYS A 4 38.13 -18.28 40.74
CA LYS A 4 38.23 -18.43 39.29
C LYS A 4 38.35 -17.04 38.67
N ASN A 5 39.58 -16.70 38.32
CA ASN A 5 39.96 -15.48 37.61
C ASN A 5 39.20 -15.42 36.27
N THR A 6 38.02 -14.80 36.29
CA THR A 6 37.12 -14.78 35.13
C THR A 6 37.54 -13.64 34.23
N GLN A 7 38.26 -13.98 33.15
CA GLN A 7 38.66 -13.00 32.14
C GLN A 7 37.43 -12.59 31.32
N SER A 8 37.16 -11.29 31.26
CA SER A 8 36.11 -10.69 30.43
C SER A 8 36.74 -9.75 29.39
N VAL A 9 36.14 -9.71 28.21
CA VAL A 9 36.49 -8.73 27.17
C VAL A 9 36.08 -7.35 27.67
N ARG A 10 37.03 -6.41 27.78
CA ARG A 10 36.77 -5.06 28.32
C ARG A 10 36.47 -4.03 27.23
N THR A 11 37.03 -4.23 26.03
CA THR A 11 36.87 -3.34 24.88
C THR A 11 36.85 -4.17 23.61
N ASN A 12 35.99 -3.79 22.66
CA ASN A 12 36.02 -4.28 21.28
C ASN A 12 35.55 -3.16 20.36
N SER A 13 36.17 -3.04 19.17
CA SER A 13 35.87 -1.99 18.18
C SER A 13 34.73 -2.37 17.23
N ILE A 14 34.38 -3.66 17.15
CA ILE A 14 33.44 -4.18 16.15
C ILE A 14 32.04 -4.40 16.76
N GLU A 15 31.97 -5.01 17.94
CA GLU A 15 30.72 -5.32 18.63
C GLU A 15 30.77 -4.83 20.09
N PRO A 16 29.63 -4.49 20.71
CA PRO A 16 29.57 -4.14 22.13
C PRO A 16 30.19 -5.24 23.00
N PHE A 17 31.14 -4.89 23.87
CA PHE A 17 31.86 -5.86 24.70
C PHE A 17 30.92 -6.66 25.62
N ASP A 18 29.79 -6.09 26.02
CA ASP A 18 28.75 -6.77 26.81
C ASP A 18 28.13 -7.96 26.06
N LEU A 19 27.87 -7.80 24.76
CA LEU A 19 27.29 -8.85 23.92
C LEU A 19 28.26 -10.02 23.75
N ILE A 20 29.54 -9.71 23.52
CA ILE A 20 30.61 -10.71 23.39
C ILE A 20 30.77 -11.48 24.69
N ASN A 21 30.80 -10.79 25.84
CA ASN A 21 30.91 -11.44 27.14
C ASN A 21 29.70 -12.35 27.43
N LEU A 22 28.50 -11.95 27.00
CA LEU A 22 27.30 -12.77 27.12
C LEU A 22 27.39 -14.03 26.25
N GLN A 23 27.82 -13.90 24.99
CA GLN A 23 28.04 -15.03 24.08
C GLN A 23 29.11 -16.00 24.63
N LEU A 24 30.21 -15.47 25.16
CA LEU A 24 31.27 -16.28 25.79
C LEU A 24 30.74 -17.04 27.01
N LYS A 25 29.93 -16.39 27.86
CA LYS A 25 29.27 -17.06 28.99
C LYS A 25 28.36 -18.21 28.53
N ARG A 26 27.58 -18.00 27.47
CA ARG A 26 26.72 -19.04 26.89
C ARG A 26 27.53 -20.22 26.33
N LEU A 27 28.60 -19.93 25.59
CA LEU A 27 29.50 -20.95 25.04
C LEU A 27 30.12 -21.79 26.16
N ILE A 28 30.61 -21.15 27.24
CA ILE A 28 31.18 -21.84 28.39
C ILE A 28 30.14 -22.79 29.02
N ALA A 29 28.94 -22.29 29.31
CA ALA A 29 27.88 -23.10 29.91
C ALA A 29 27.48 -24.30 29.02
N PHE A 30 27.44 -24.09 27.70
CA PHE A 30 27.16 -25.15 26.73
C PHE A 30 28.25 -26.23 26.73
N ILE A 31 29.52 -25.83 26.68
CA ILE A 31 30.65 -26.76 26.73
C ILE A 31 30.66 -27.54 28.05
N GLU A 32 30.40 -26.88 29.19
CA GLU A 32 30.34 -27.53 30.50
C GLU A 32 29.22 -28.59 30.55
N THR A 33 28.06 -28.28 29.99
CA THR A 33 26.93 -29.22 29.90
C THR A 33 27.30 -30.45 29.07
N GLN A 34 27.87 -30.24 27.88
CA GLN A 34 28.29 -31.32 26.98
C GLN A 34 29.43 -32.15 27.57
N TYR A 35 30.34 -31.51 28.32
CA TYR A 35 31.40 -32.18 29.04
C TYR A 35 30.87 -33.17 30.08
N VAL A 36 29.91 -32.74 30.92
CA VAL A 36 29.31 -33.59 31.95
C VAL A 36 28.57 -34.76 31.31
N PHE A 37 27.83 -34.50 30.23
CA PHE A 37 27.14 -35.54 29.46
C PHE A 37 28.11 -36.57 28.87
N ALA A 38 29.17 -36.11 28.20
CA ALA A 38 30.19 -36.99 27.64
C ALA A 38 30.88 -37.85 28.71
N LYS A 39 31.15 -37.26 29.89
CA LYS A 39 31.69 -37.98 31.05
C LYS A 39 30.74 -39.08 31.52
N SER A 40 29.43 -38.82 31.58
CA SER A 40 28.43 -39.82 32.00
C SER A 40 28.32 -41.00 31.04
N LYS A 41 28.55 -40.76 29.74
CA LYS A 41 28.46 -41.77 28.68
C LYS A 41 29.79 -42.45 28.32
N GLY A 42 30.87 -42.12 29.02
CA GLY A 42 32.21 -42.65 28.71
C GLY A 42 32.78 -42.19 27.37
N ILE A 43 32.29 -41.07 26.82
CA ILE A 43 32.72 -40.56 25.51
C ILE A 43 34.10 -39.87 25.64
N PRO A 44 35.07 -40.19 24.77
CA PRO A 44 36.37 -39.50 24.74
C PRO A 44 36.24 -38.02 24.36
N ARG A 45 36.75 -37.13 25.22
CA ARG A 45 36.72 -35.67 25.03
C ARG A 45 37.97 -35.21 24.26
N SER A 46 38.12 -35.70 23.03
CA SER A 46 39.25 -35.39 22.15
C SER A 46 39.12 -33.98 21.54
N LYS A 47 40.17 -33.53 20.83
CA LYS A 47 40.12 -32.28 20.05
C LYS A 47 38.95 -32.27 19.05
N LEU A 48 38.65 -33.42 18.43
CA LEU A 48 37.53 -33.57 17.50
C LEU A 48 36.18 -33.39 18.20
N PHE A 49 36.04 -33.90 19.42
CA PHE A 49 34.83 -33.70 20.22
C PHE A 49 34.58 -32.22 20.49
N TYR A 50 35.56 -31.47 21.00
CA TYR A 50 35.35 -30.04 21.25
C TYR A 50 35.12 -29.24 19.98
N LYS A 51 35.77 -29.63 18.87
CA LYS A 51 35.49 -29.02 17.56
C LYS A 51 34.03 -29.22 17.15
N SER A 52 33.50 -30.43 17.28
CA SER A 52 32.09 -30.70 16.96
C SER A 52 31.12 -29.99 17.90
N ILE A 53 31.46 -29.84 19.19
CA ILE A 53 30.64 -29.08 20.15
C ILE A 53 30.62 -27.59 19.79
N ILE A 54 31.75 -27.01 19.39
CA ILE A 54 31.82 -25.61 18.94
C ILE A 54 31.00 -25.42 17.66
N GLU A 55 31.11 -26.34 16.69
CA GLU A 55 30.29 -26.32 15.47
C GLU A 55 28.79 -26.44 15.79
N GLN A 56 28.40 -27.31 16.74
CA GLN A 56 27.02 -27.42 17.21
C GLN A 56 26.53 -26.15 17.91
N PHE A 57 27.37 -25.52 18.73
CA PHE A 57 27.05 -24.27 19.38
C PHE A 57 26.85 -23.15 18.36
N GLN A 58 27.74 -23.04 17.38
CA GLN A 58 27.61 -22.09 16.27
C GLN A 58 26.30 -22.31 15.52
N LEU A 59 25.94 -23.55 15.19
CA LEU A 59 24.64 -23.86 14.57
C LEU A 59 23.46 -23.44 15.45
N SER A 60 23.55 -23.64 16.78
CA SER A 60 22.49 -23.24 17.72
C SER A 60 22.35 -21.72 17.92
N GLU A 61 23.45 -20.97 17.84
CA GLU A 61 23.42 -19.50 17.84
C GLU A 61 23.07 -18.94 16.44
N MET A 62 23.32 -19.68 15.36
CA MET A 62 22.84 -19.34 14.01
C MET A 62 21.33 -19.59 13.85
N THR A 63 20.70 -20.40 14.71
CA THR A 63 19.23 -20.51 14.81
C THR A 63 18.56 -19.36 15.57
N VAL A 64 19.22 -18.19 15.67
CA VAL A 64 18.57 -16.94 16.09
C VAL A 64 17.51 -16.56 15.04
N SER A 65 16.25 -16.81 15.40
CA SER A 65 15.00 -16.44 14.72
C SER A 65 14.87 -16.85 13.24
N SER A 66 14.43 -18.09 13.03
CA SER A 66 13.70 -18.46 11.81
C SER A 66 12.22 -18.01 11.81
N GLU A 67 11.79 -17.17 12.76
CA GLU A 67 10.40 -16.68 12.81
C GLU A 67 10.18 -15.40 12.00
N THR A 68 11.17 -14.52 11.89
CA THR A 68 11.05 -13.32 11.05
C THR A 68 11.53 -13.62 9.63
N LYS A 69 10.66 -14.21 8.80
CA LYS A 69 10.90 -14.31 7.37
C LYS A 69 11.32 -12.94 6.83
N LEU A 70 12.56 -12.83 6.37
CA LEU A 70 13.04 -11.61 5.71
C LEU A 70 12.18 -11.39 4.46
N LEU A 71 11.44 -10.29 4.45
CA LEU A 71 10.55 -9.97 3.35
C LEU A 71 11.25 -9.04 2.38
N THR A 72 11.25 -9.42 1.11
CA THR A 72 11.51 -8.46 0.03
C THR A 72 10.32 -7.52 -0.13
N VAL A 73 10.51 -6.40 -0.82
CA VAL A 73 9.40 -5.52 -1.24
C VAL A 73 8.35 -6.34 -1.98
N GLY A 74 8.76 -7.23 -2.88
CA GLY A 74 7.83 -8.08 -3.63
C GLY A 74 7.03 -9.03 -2.74
N ASP A 75 7.69 -9.64 -1.76
CA ASP A 75 7.01 -10.52 -0.80
C ASP A 75 6.01 -9.73 0.07
N ALA A 76 6.37 -8.53 0.51
CA ALA A 76 5.49 -7.67 1.29
C ALA A 76 4.24 -7.26 0.50
N PHE A 77 4.39 -6.93 -0.79
CA PHE A 77 3.25 -6.66 -1.67
C PHE A 77 2.36 -7.88 -1.87
N GLN A 78 2.95 -9.06 -2.08
CA GLN A 78 2.19 -10.29 -2.26
C GLN A 78 1.42 -10.66 -0.99
N LEU A 79 2.07 -10.57 0.17
CA LEU A 79 1.46 -10.79 1.48
C LEU A 79 0.25 -9.87 1.69
N TYR A 80 0.39 -8.58 1.37
CA TYR A 80 -0.70 -7.60 1.49
C TYR A 80 -1.88 -7.93 0.57
N ILE A 81 -1.61 -8.27 -0.69
CA ILE A 81 -2.63 -8.59 -1.69
C ILE A 81 -3.37 -9.88 -1.30
N ASP A 82 -2.65 -10.89 -0.82
CA ASP A 82 -3.23 -12.16 -0.41
C ASP A 82 -4.13 -12.01 0.82
N GLU A 83 -3.71 -11.22 1.82
CA GLU A 83 -4.58 -10.92 2.98
C GLU A 83 -5.82 -10.10 2.59
N ALA A 84 -5.67 -9.14 1.67
CA ALA A 84 -6.81 -8.37 1.15
C ALA A 84 -7.84 -9.28 0.44
N ASN A 85 -7.38 -10.25 -0.34
CA ASN A 85 -8.25 -11.20 -1.05
C ASN A 85 -8.92 -12.22 -0.12
N LYS A 86 -8.24 -12.61 0.97
CA LYS A 86 -8.78 -13.55 1.98
C LYS A 86 -9.77 -12.91 2.97
N ASN A 87 -10.24 -11.69 2.70
CA ASN A 87 -11.06 -10.85 3.59
C ASN A 87 -10.39 -10.45 4.93
N GLY A 88 -9.06 -10.61 5.05
CA GLY A 88 -8.32 -10.14 6.23
C GLY A 88 -8.28 -8.61 6.31
N ILE A 89 -8.33 -7.93 5.16
CA ILE A 89 -8.37 -6.48 5.04
C ILE A 89 -9.59 -6.09 4.20
N ARG A 90 -10.50 -5.28 4.75
CA ARG A 90 -11.66 -4.78 4.00
C ARG A 90 -11.22 -3.67 3.04
N LEU A 91 -11.06 -4.01 1.76
CA LEU A 91 -10.71 -3.06 0.70
C LEU A 91 -11.69 -3.17 -0.47
N ALA A 92 -11.99 -2.03 -1.09
CA ALA A 92 -12.74 -2.02 -2.34
C ALA A 92 -11.91 -2.73 -3.44
N PRO A 93 -12.54 -3.50 -4.36
CA PRO A 93 -11.82 -4.23 -5.42
C PRO A 93 -10.90 -3.33 -6.26
N MET A 94 -11.34 -2.11 -6.55
CA MET A 94 -10.53 -1.12 -7.27
C MET A 94 -9.23 -0.77 -6.53
N THR A 95 -9.28 -0.71 -5.19
CA THR A 95 -8.11 -0.40 -4.37
C THR A 95 -7.07 -1.52 -4.45
N ILE A 96 -7.52 -2.78 -4.40
CA ILE A 96 -6.66 -3.95 -4.56
C ILE A 96 -5.99 -3.89 -5.94
N ARG A 97 -6.76 -3.61 -6.99
CA ARG A 97 -6.27 -3.44 -8.35
C ARG A 97 -5.20 -2.34 -8.47
N THR A 98 -5.39 -1.18 -7.84
CA THR A 98 -4.37 -0.11 -7.81
C THR A 98 -3.08 -0.54 -7.10
N ILE A 99 -3.19 -1.33 -6.03
CA ILE A 99 -2.02 -1.88 -5.34
C ILE A 99 -1.29 -2.87 -6.24
N SER A 100 -2.02 -3.77 -6.92
CA SER A 100 -1.43 -4.71 -7.89
C SER A 100 -0.74 -3.98 -9.05
N TYR A 101 -1.30 -2.87 -9.54
CA TYR A 101 -0.62 -2.03 -10.55
C TYR A 101 0.69 -1.43 -10.03
N SER A 102 0.70 -1.00 -8.77
CA SER A 102 1.93 -0.50 -8.14
C SER A 102 2.97 -1.60 -8.00
N PHE A 103 2.55 -2.81 -7.64
CA PHE A 103 3.45 -3.95 -7.57
C PHE A 103 4.04 -4.31 -8.94
N ASN A 104 3.21 -4.35 -9.98
CA ASN A 104 3.65 -4.64 -11.34
C ASN A 104 4.64 -3.58 -11.86
N HIS A 105 4.44 -2.30 -11.51
CA HIS A 105 5.39 -1.24 -11.85
C HIS A 105 6.74 -1.44 -11.16
N ILE A 106 6.75 -1.74 -9.86
CA ILE A 106 7.99 -2.04 -9.12
C ILE A 106 8.70 -3.27 -9.69
N LYS A 107 7.93 -4.28 -10.13
CA LYS A 107 8.46 -5.46 -10.84
C LYS A 107 9.10 -5.10 -12.17
N TYR A 108 8.42 -4.27 -12.97
CA TYR A 108 8.94 -3.78 -14.24
C TYR A 108 10.27 -3.05 -14.07
N LEU A 109 10.40 -2.23 -13.02
CA LEU A 109 11.64 -1.54 -12.66
C LEU A 109 12.72 -2.45 -12.05
N ARG A 110 12.39 -3.72 -11.78
CA ARG A 110 13.23 -4.71 -11.07
C ARG A 110 13.68 -4.26 -9.68
N MET A 111 12.83 -3.50 -8.99
CA MET A 111 13.12 -2.96 -7.66
C MET A 111 12.39 -3.72 -6.53
N HIS A 112 11.79 -4.87 -6.85
CA HIS A 112 10.99 -5.67 -5.92
C HIS A 112 11.82 -6.64 -5.06
N THR A 113 13.10 -6.85 -5.38
CA THR A 113 13.95 -7.86 -4.73
C THR A 113 14.66 -7.36 -3.48
N ILE A 114 14.68 -6.04 -3.24
CA ILE A 114 15.31 -5.46 -2.05
C ILE A 114 14.53 -5.85 -0.80
N LEU A 115 15.22 -6.01 0.33
CA LEU A 115 14.58 -6.25 1.61
C LEU A 115 13.88 -4.99 2.11
N ILE A 116 12.71 -5.14 2.74
CA ILE A 116 11.98 -3.99 3.31
C ILE A 116 12.72 -3.35 4.50
N SER A 117 13.62 -4.09 5.15
CA SER A 117 14.56 -3.59 6.17
C SER A 117 15.67 -2.71 5.59
N GLU A 118 15.94 -2.82 4.29
CA GLU A 118 16.99 -2.08 3.57
C GLU A 118 16.42 -1.00 2.66
N LEU A 119 15.10 -0.82 2.62
CA LEU A 119 14.45 0.20 1.79
C LEU A 119 14.63 1.58 2.41
N ASP A 120 15.68 2.26 1.99
CA ASP A 120 16.09 3.58 2.46
C ASP A 120 15.68 4.72 1.50
N MET A 121 16.22 5.91 1.75
CA MET A 121 16.01 7.08 0.89
C MET A 121 16.67 6.94 -0.48
N ASP A 122 17.77 6.20 -0.60
CA ASP A 122 18.46 6.01 -1.88
C ASP A 122 17.62 5.16 -2.82
N TRP A 123 17.02 4.08 -2.29
CA TRP A 123 16.01 3.31 -3.04
C TRP A 123 14.85 4.18 -3.51
N TYR A 124 14.38 5.10 -2.66
CA TYR A 124 13.28 6.00 -2.99
C TYR A 124 13.62 6.96 -4.13
N TYR A 125 14.79 7.61 -4.09
CA TYR A 125 15.21 8.52 -5.15
C TYR A 125 15.44 7.76 -6.46
N GLU A 126 16.01 6.57 -6.40
CA GLU A 126 16.17 5.71 -7.58
C GLU A 126 14.82 5.26 -8.13
N PHE A 127 13.84 4.96 -7.26
CA PHE A 127 12.49 4.58 -7.68
C PHE A 127 11.80 5.71 -8.45
N ILE A 128 11.90 6.95 -7.96
CA ILE A 128 11.36 8.12 -8.64
C ILE A 128 12.05 8.31 -9.99
N LYS A 129 13.38 8.36 -10.00
CA LYS A 129 14.17 8.57 -11.21
C LYS A 129 13.87 7.53 -12.29
N ARG A 130 13.82 6.25 -11.91
CA ARG A 130 13.47 5.17 -12.84
C ARG A 130 12.02 5.28 -13.31
N SER A 131 11.09 5.62 -12.42
CA SER A 131 9.69 5.80 -12.80
C SER A 131 9.50 6.96 -13.77
N GLU A 132 10.23 8.08 -13.60
CA GLU A 132 10.20 9.19 -14.56
C GLU A 132 10.75 8.76 -15.93
N GLN A 133 11.80 7.93 -15.96
CA GLN A 133 12.44 7.50 -17.20
C GLN A 133 11.71 6.36 -17.93
N SER A 134 10.87 5.59 -17.22
CA SER A 134 10.35 4.31 -17.70
C SER A 134 8.88 4.36 -18.13
N GLY A 135 8.37 5.52 -18.52
CA GLY A 135 6.95 5.64 -18.86
C GLY A 135 6.56 5.00 -20.19
N ARG A 136 5.26 4.95 -20.44
CA ARG A 136 4.67 4.22 -21.56
C ARG A 136 4.97 4.99 -22.85
N ASN A 137 5.35 4.29 -23.91
CA ASN A 137 5.63 4.87 -25.24
C ASN A 137 6.77 5.90 -25.29
N GLY A 138 7.70 5.86 -24.33
CA GLY A 138 8.85 6.78 -24.29
C GLY A 138 8.55 8.14 -23.66
N GLU A 139 7.33 8.35 -23.17
CA GLU A 139 6.98 9.53 -22.37
C GLU A 139 7.19 9.27 -20.88
N PRO A 140 7.63 10.27 -20.10
CA PRO A 140 7.76 10.14 -18.65
C PRO A 140 6.41 9.93 -17.96
N LEU A 141 6.40 9.16 -16.88
CA LEU A 141 5.20 8.98 -16.05
C LEU A 141 4.84 10.29 -15.35
N SER A 142 3.55 10.60 -15.29
CA SER A 142 3.09 11.80 -14.59
C SER A 142 3.37 11.71 -13.09
N MET A 143 3.66 12.86 -12.48
CA MET A 143 3.97 12.94 -11.04
C MET A 143 2.85 12.36 -10.18
N ASN A 144 1.59 12.59 -10.58
CA ASN A 144 0.41 12.06 -9.89
C ASN A 144 0.36 10.51 -9.90
N TYR A 145 0.81 9.90 -10.98
CA TYR A 145 0.87 8.44 -11.08
C TYR A 145 1.99 7.87 -10.21
N ILE A 146 3.19 8.47 -10.23
CA ILE A 146 4.31 8.11 -9.33
C ILE A 146 3.90 8.30 -7.86
N SER A 147 3.22 9.40 -7.55
CA SER A 147 2.61 9.69 -6.25
C SER A 147 1.70 8.56 -5.77
N THR A 148 0.89 8.01 -6.67
CA THR A 148 -0.02 6.91 -6.36
C THR A 148 0.77 5.67 -5.94
N HIS A 149 1.85 5.33 -6.66
CA HIS A 149 2.73 4.22 -6.29
C HIS A 149 3.39 4.40 -4.93
N ILE A 150 3.96 5.58 -4.66
CA ILE A 150 4.59 5.89 -3.37
C ILE A 150 3.59 5.72 -2.22
N LYS A 151 2.35 6.20 -2.39
CA LYS A 151 1.28 6.01 -1.40
C LYS A 151 0.97 4.53 -1.16
N LYS A 152 1.04 3.66 -2.18
CA LYS A 152 0.82 2.21 -2.02
C LYS A 152 2.02 1.52 -1.37
N ILE A 153 3.25 1.89 -1.74
CA ILE A 153 4.47 1.38 -1.09
C ILE A 153 4.42 1.67 0.40
N LYS A 154 4.16 2.92 0.82
CA LYS A 154 4.03 3.28 2.24
C LYS A 154 2.98 2.45 2.97
N ARG A 155 1.84 2.21 2.33
CA ARG A 155 0.76 1.41 2.92
C ARG A 155 1.19 -0.04 3.16
N VAL A 156 1.90 -0.64 2.20
CA VAL A 156 2.41 -2.01 2.31
C VAL A 156 3.51 -2.10 3.38
N LEU A 157 4.45 -1.15 3.41
CA LEU A 157 5.50 -1.10 4.43
C LEU A 157 4.94 -0.93 5.84
N ARG A 158 3.97 -0.03 6.01
CA ARG A 158 3.29 0.15 7.29
C ARG A 158 2.59 -1.12 7.74
N TYR A 159 1.89 -1.79 6.83
CA TYR A 159 1.25 -3.05 7.14
C TYR A 159 2.25 -4.16 7.52
N ALA A 160 3.41 -4.22 6.86
CA ALA A 160 4.45 -5.18 7.23
C ALA A 160 5.00 -4.88 8.64
N GLU A 161 5.18 -3.60 8.98
CA GLU A 161 5.57 -3.16 10.32
C GLU A 161 4.50 -3.49 11.36
N ASP A 162 3.21 -3.32 11.05
CA ASP A 162 2.08 -3.69 11.93
C ASP A 162 1.98 -5.21 12.17
N LYS A 163 2.68 -6.01 11.36
CA LYS A 163 2.81 -7.48 11.49
C LYS A 163 4.16 -7.90 12.07
N ASP A 164 4.86 -6.97 12.73
CA ASP A 164 6.15 -7.17 13.39
C ASP A 164 7.31 -7.57 12.46
N HIS A 165 7.22 -7.27 11.16
CA HIS A 165 8.36 -7.41 10.26
C HIS A 165 9.35 -6.25 10.41
N ALA A 166 10.64 -6.53 10.27
CA ALA A 166 11.69 -5.51 10.28
C ALA A 166 11.58 -4.62 9.03
N VAL A 167 11.18 -3.36 9.22
CA VAL A 167 11.03 -2.35 8.15
C VAL A 167 11.95 -1.17 8.42
N ASN A 168 12.62 -0.66 7.39
CA ASN A 168 13.44 0.53 7.52
C ASN A 168 12.57 1.75 7.83
N SER A 169 12.93 2.56 8.84
CA SER A 169 12.13 3.74 9.23
C SER A 169 12.13 4.87 8.19
N SER A 170 12.96 4.82 7.15
CA SER A 170 13.06 5.86 6.11
C SER A 170 11.73 6.20 5.44
N TYR A 171 10.82 5.23 5.29
CA TYR A 171 9.50 5.48 4.68
C TYR A 171 8.62 6.44 5.50
N LYS A 172 8.92 6.63 6.78
CA LYS A 172 8.25 7.58 7.70
C LYS A 172 8.81 9.00 7.59
N SER A 173 9.97 9.16 6.95
CA SER A 173 10.59 10.47 6.73
C SER A 173 9.64 11.40 5.97
N THR A 174 9.69 12.69 6.32
CA THR A 174 8.99 13.77 5.62
C THR A 174 9.48 13.92 4.18
N SER A 175 10.72 13.51 3.90
CA SER A 175 11.32 13.53 2.56
C SER A 175 10.83 12.39 1.66
N PHE A 176 10.43 11.25 2.25
CA PHE A 176 9.79 10.16 1.52
C PHE A 176 8.34 10.55 1.26
N LYS A 177 8.05 11.47 0.34
CA LYS A 177 6.70 12.00 0.15
C LYS A 177 6.21 11.76 -1.27
N ALA A 178 4.89 11.62 -1.41
CA ALA A 178 4.26 11.51 -2.71
C ALA A 178 4.29 12.90 -3.39
N PRO A 179 5.04 13.11 -4.49
CA PRO A 179 5.17 14.41 -5.14
C PRO A 179 3.80 14.87 -5.66
N GLN A 180 3.34 16.05 -5.24
CA GLN A 180 2.08 16.61 -5.72
C GLN A 180 2.39 17.58 -6.86
N GLU A 181 1.68 17.40 -7.97
CA GLU A 181 1.64 18.38 -9.05
C GLU A 181 0.25 19.00 -9.05
N THR A 182 0.19 20.33 -9.11
CA THR A 182 -1.08 21.05 -9.29
C THR A 182 -1.58 20.75 -10.69
N ALA A 183 -2.56 19.85 -10.81
CA ALA A 183 -3.26 19.67 -12.07
C ALA A 183 -4.04 20.96 -12.37
N SER A 184 -3.92 21.46 -13.59
CA SER A 184 -4.77 22.52 -14.10
C SER A 184 -6.19 21.96 -14.18
N GLU A 185 -7.07 22.39 -13.27
CA GLU A 185 -8.49 22.06 -13.36
C GLU A 185 -9.10 22.91 -14.47
N ILE A 186 -9.33 22.30 -15.63
CA ILE A 186 -10.01 22.94 -16.75
C ILE A 186 -11.51 22.76 -16.53
N TYR A 187 -12.23 23.88 -16.51
CA TYR A 187 -13.68 23.93 -16.37
C TYR A 187 -14.31 24.46 -17.66
N LEU A 188 -15.49 23.94 -17.99
CA LEU A 188 -16.29 24.47 -19.08
C LEU A 188 -17.21 25.58 -18.58
N ASN A 189 -17.35 26.66 -19.36
CA ASN A 189 -18.37 27.68 -19.14
C ASN A 189 -19.70 27.33 -19.84
N GLU A 190 -20.75 28.11 -19.56
CA GLU A 190 -22.09 27.89 -20.14
C GLU A 190 -22.11 28.08 -21.66
N GLU A 191 -21.26 28.96 -22.20
CA GLU A 191 -21.14 29.17 -23.64
C GLU A 191 -20.57 27.93 -24.34
N GLU A 192 -19.52 27.33 -23.77
CA GLU A 192 -18.88 26.10 -24.26
C GLU A 192 -19.85 24.91 -24.14
N LEU A 193 -20.59 24.80 -23.03
CA LEU A 193 -21.64 23.77 -22.88
C LEU A 193 -22.76 23.95 -23.91
N SER A 194 -23.15 25.21 -24.20
CA SER A 194 -24.16 25.52 -25.21
C SER A 194 -23.69 25.15 -26.62
N GLN A 195 -22.42 25.37 -26.94
CA GLN A 195 -21.81 24.93 -28.20
C GLN A 195 -21.83 23.41 -28.34
N ILE A 196 -21.47 22.68 -27.28
CA ILE A 196 -21.50 21.20 -27.29
C ILE A 196 -22.94 20.71 -27.52
N ARG A 197 -23.93 21.33 -26.88
CA ARG A 197 -25.34 20.99 -27.03
C ARG A 197 -25.86 21.22 -28.45
N ALA A 198 -25.42 22.29 -29.10
CA ALA A 198 -25.86 22.68 -30.44
C ALA A 198 -25.15 21.93 -31.59
N LEU A 199 -24.24 20.99 -31.28
CA LEU A 199 -23.58 20.18 -32.30
C LEU A 199 -24.61 19.34 -33.07
N GLU A 200 -24.74 19.61 -34.37
CA GLU A 200 -25.51 18.79 -35.30
C GLU A 200 -24.72 17.53 -35.63
N LEU A 201 -25.26 16.37 -35.24
CA LEU A 201 -24.64 15.06 -35.43
C LEU A 201 -25.48 14.25 -36.40
N SER A 202 -24.84 13.66 -37.41
CA SER A 202 -25.55 12.86 -38.41
C SER A 202 -26.06 11.53 -37.84
N HIS A 203 -26.96 10.87 -38.55
CA HIS A 203 -27.50 9.58 -38.12
C HIS A 203 -26.41 8.49 -37.94
N GLU A 204 -25.33 8.58 -38.74
CA GLU A 204 -24.16 7.70 -38.66
C GLU A 204 -23.35 7.93 -37.35
N GLN A 205 -23.53 9.08 -36.71
CA GLN A 205 -22.88 9.50 -35.46
C GLN A 205 -23.77 9.29 -34.24
N HIS A 206 -24.69 8.32 -34.27
CA HIS A 206 -25.63 8.06 -33.18
C HIS A 206 -24.97 7.89 -31.80
N SER A 207 -23.82 7.21 -31.73
CA SER A 207 -23.07 7.04 -30.47
C SER A 207 -22.54 8.36 -29.90
N LEU A 208 -22.14 9.29 -30.76
CA LEU A 208 -21.73 10.64 -30.35
C LEU A 208 -22.92 11.46 -29.86
N ALA A 209 -24.08 11.32 -30.50
CA ALA A 209 -25.31 12.00 -30.07
C ALA A 209 -25.72 11.54 -28.66
N LEU A 210 -25.71 10.23 -28.40
CA LEU A 210 -25.94 9.67 -27.07
C LEU A 210 -24.90 10.15 -26.05
N THR A 211 -23.63 10.19 -26.45
CA THR A 211 -22.54 10.66 -25.56
C THR A 211 -22.70 12.14 -25.22
N ARG A 212 -23.08 12.98 -26.18
CA ARG A 212 -23.39 14.41 -25.97
C ARG A 212 -24.53 14.54 -24.97
N ASP A 213 -25.64 13.86 -25.19
CA ASP A 213 -26.82 13.98 -24.33
C ASP A 213 -26.50 13.52 -22.89
N LEU A 214 -25.76 12.41 -22.75
CA LEU A 214 -25.29 11.90 -21.46
C LEU A 214 -24.30 12.85 -20.78
N PHE A 215 -23.42 13.48 -21.55
CA PHE A 215 -22.50 14.50 -21.06
C PHE A 215 -23.24 15.73 -20.54
N MET A 216 -24.26 16.22 -21.27
CA MET A 216 -25.08 17.35 -20.82
C MET A 216 -25.82 17.03 -19.52
N ILE A 217 -26.39 15.82 -19.40
CA ILE A 217 -27.01 15.36 -18.15
C ILE A 217 -25.97 15.35 -17.02
N GLY A 218 -24.76 14.82 -17.27
CA GLY A 218 -23.67 14.80 -16.29
C GLY A 218 -23.24 16.20 -15.84
N ALA A 219 -23.09 17.13 -16.78
CA ALA A 219 -22.69 18.52 -16.51
C ALA A 219 -23.72 19.26 -15.64
N TYR A 220 -25.01 19.15 -15.96
CA TYR A 220 -26.07 19.84 -15.21
C TYR A 220 -26.46 19.15 -13.91
N SER A 221 -26.28 17.84 -13.80
CA SER A 221 -26.59 17.08 -12.57
C SER A 221 -25.44 17.03 -11.57
N GLY A 222 -24.20 17.28 -12.01
CA GLY A 222 -23.00 17.12 -11.20
C GLY A 222 -22.73 15.67 -10.77
N LEU A 223 -23.39 14.68 -11.38
CA LEU A 223 -23.21 13.28 -11.05
C LEU A 223 -21.89 12.74 -11.60
N ARG A 224 -21.24 11.85 -10.85
CA ARG A 224 -20.07 11.14 -11.37
C ARG A 224 -20.49 10.17 -12.47
N VAL A 225 -19.60 9.92 -13.42
CA VAL A 225 -19.82 8.99 -14.56
C VAL A 225 -20.30 7.62 -14.10
N SER A 226 -19.72 7.08 -13.02
CA SER A 226 -20.13 5.79 -12.47
C SER A 226 -21.52 5.80 -11.84
N ASP A 227 -22.00 6.96 -11.39
CA ASP A 227 -23.30 7.11 -10.74
C ASP A 227 -24.41 7.17 -11.79
N TYR A 228 -24.24 7.97 -12.87
CA TYR A 228 -25.27 8.01 -13.92
C TYR A 228 -25.31 6.73 -14.79
N ASN A 229 -24.19 6.02 -14.97
CA ASN A 229 -24.17 4.74 -15.71
C ASN A 229 -25.01 3.63 -15.05
N ARG A 230 -25.52 3.87 -13.85
CA ARG A 230 -26.37 2.95 -13.08
C ARG A 230 -27.82 3.42 -12.98
N LEU A 231 -28.14 4.55 -13.59
CA LEU A 231 -29.52 5.02 -13.65
C LEU A 231 -30.32 4.05 -14.49
N THR A 232 -31.48 3.71 -13.96
CA THR A 232 -32.49 2.86 -14.59
C THR A 232 -33.79 3.63 -14.61
N ASN A 233 -34.78 3.12 -15.36
CA ASN A 233 -36.11 3.74 -15.39
C ASN A 233 -36.76 3.77 -14.00
N ASP A 234 -36.37 2.88 -13.08
CA ASP A 234 -36.85 2.85 -11.70
C ASP A 234 -36.41 4.07 -10.88
N ASN A 235 -35.38 4.79 -11.35
CA ASN A 235 -34.93 6.03 -10.73
C ASN A 235 -35.79 7.25 -11.10
N LEU A 236 -36.71 7.10 -12.07
CA LEU A 236 -37.61 8.16 -12.49
C LEU A 236 -38.90 8.11 -11.67
N HIS A 237 -39.15 9.16 -10.90
CA HIS A 237 -40.32 9.29 -10.04
C HIS A 237 -41.07 10.58 -10.33
N THR A 238 -42.39 10.51 -10.37
CA THR A 238 -43.22 11.73 -10.45
C THR A 238 -43.49 12.25 -9.04
N HIS A 239 -43.12 13.50 -8.78
CA HIS A 239 -43.41 14.19 -7.53
C HIS A 239 -44.08 15.53 -7.85
N ASN A 240 -45.29 15.75 -7.32
CA ASN A 240 -46.09 16.96 -7.55
C ASN A 240 -46.29 17.34 -9.03
N GLY A 241 -46.44 16.32 -9.90
CA GLY A 241 -46.62 16.53 -11.35
C GLY A 241 -45.33 16.82 -12.13
N SER A 242 -44.17 16.84 -11.47
CA SER A 242 -42.86 16.93 -12.10
C SER A 242 -42.15 15.58 -12.07
N GLU A 243 -41.57 15.16 -13.20
CA GLU A 243 -40.68 14.00 -13.25
C GLU A 243 -39.37 14.35 -12.55
N MET A 244 -38.88 13.40 -11.75
CA MET A 244 -37.69 13.55 -10.94
C MET A 244 -36.77 12.34 -11.01
N LEU A 245 -35.47 12.60 -11.00
CA LEU A 245 -34.43 11.57 -10.94
C LEU A 245 -33.96 11.36 -9.49
N GLU A 246 -34.23 10.19 -8.90
CA GLU A 246 -33.68 9.79 -7.60
C GLU A 246 -32.34 9.07 -7.78
N VAL A 247 -31.27 9.60 -7.18
CA VAL A 247 -29.92 9.04 -7.28
C VAL A 247 -29.32 8.73 -5.92
N ARG A 248 -28.77 7.53 -5.77
CA ARG A 248 -28.01 7.12 -4.58
C ARG A 248 -26.52 7.07 -4.92
N CYS A 249 -25.80 8.14 -4.57
CA CYS A 249 -24.36 8.24 -4.82
C CYS A 249 -23.56 7.30 -3.89
N GLN A 250 -22.56 6.59 -4.43
CA GLN A 250 -21.80 5.60 -3.65
C GLN A 250 -20.75 6.20 -2.70
N LEU A 251 -20.33 7.45 -2.93
CA LEU A 251 -19.17 8.06 -2.26
C LEU A 251 -19.54 9.29 -1.43
N PHE A 252 -20.64 9.22 -0.68
CA PHE A 252 -20.96 10.19 0.37
C PHE A 252 -20.67 9.57 1.73
N THR A 253 -19.39 9.58 2.14
CA THR A 253 -19.02 9.20 3.50
C THR A 253 -19.37 10.34 4.46
N SER A 254 -20.45 10.12 5.23
CA SER A 254 -20.77 10.73 6.52
C SER A 254 -20.78 12.26 6.60
N ILE A 255 -21.96 12.84 6.36
CA ILE A 255 -22.51 13.83 7.29
C ILE A 255 -23.59 13.09 8.09
N ASP A 256 -23.66 13.38 9.37
CA ASP A 256 -24.48 12.81 10.43
C ASP A 256 -25.78 12.07 10.02
N LYS A 257 -26.04 10.92 10.65
CA LYS A 257 -27.21 10.04 10.40
C LYS A 257 -28.56 10.69 10.74
N SER A 258 -28.56 11.92 11.26
CA SER A 258 -29.78 12.70 11.53
C SER A 258 -30.32 13.46 10.30
N SER A 259 -29.57 13.54 9.19
CA SER A 259 -29.91 14.39 8.04
C SER A 259 -29.78 13.63 6.72
N TYR A 260 -30.73 12.73 6.42
CA TYR A 260 -30.88 12.15 5.09
C TYR A 260 -31.39 13.23 4.10
N GLY A 261 -30.47 13.90 3.41
CA GLY A 261 -30.82 14.75 2.26
C GLY A 261 -31.21 13.91 1.05
N ARG A 262 -32.50 13.89 0.70
CA ARG A 262 -33.01 13.38 -0.59
C ARG A 262 -32.81 14.46 -1.65
N TYR A 263 -32.05 14.16 -2.70
CA TYR A 263 -31.93 15.06 -3.84
C TYR A 263 -32.91 14.63 -4.94
N LEU A 264 -33.77 15.56 -5.34
CA LEU A 264 -34.88 15.36 -6.27
C LEU A 264 -34.75 16.41 -7.39
N TRP A 265 -34.69 15.98 -8.66
CA TRP A 265 -34.40 16.84 -9.82
C TRP A 265 -35.58 16.98 -10.76
N SER A 266 -36.23 18.15 -10.87
CA SER A 266 -37.36 18.34 -11.80
C SER A 266 -36.92 18.50 -13.27
N PHE A 267 -37.46 17.69 -14.18
CA PHE A 267 -37.13 17.73 -15.63
C PHE A 267 -37.72 18.94 -16.39
N ARG A 268 -38.73 19.65 -15.84
CA ARG A 268 -39.44 20.73 -16.57
C ARG A 268 -38.78 22.11 -16.53
N SER A 269 -37.72 22.28 -15.75
CA SER A 269 -36.80 23.42 -15.80
C SER A 269 -35.62 23.05 -14.91
N CYS A 270 -34.38 23.21 -15.38
CA CYS A 270 -33.17 23.07 -14.57
C CYS A 270 -33.22 24.05 -13.38
N TYR A 271 -33.87 23.64 -12.30
CA TYR A 271 -33.88 24.32 -11.02
C TYR A 271 -33.65 23.24 -9.96
N ILE A 272 -32.54 23.39 -9.25
CA ILE A 272 -32.24 22.63 -8.04
C ILE A 272 -33.27 23.07 -6.99
N SER A 273 -34.30 22.27 -6.75
CA SER A 273 -35.16 22.44 -5.58
C SER A 273 -34.70 21.48 -4.49
N THR A 274 -33.92 21.98 -3.55
CA THR A 274 -33.66 21.29 -2.28
C THR A 274 -34.97 21.25 -1.49
N ILE A 275 -35.69 20.15 -1.54
CA ILE A 275 -36.86 19.94 -0.68
C ILE A 275 -36.34 19.39 0.65
N CYS A 276 -36.00 20.30 1.58
CA CYS A 276 -35.96 19.97 3.00
C CYS A 276 -37.40 20.00 3.53
N TYR A 277 -37.97 18.84 3.85
CA TYR A 277 -39.12 18.79 4.77
C TYR A 277 -38.60 18.61 6.21
N PRO A 278 -39.28 19.23 7.21
CA PRO A 278 -38.88 19.23 8.61
C PRO A 278 -38.96 17.86 9.28
#